data_AF-A0A925SL36-F1
#
_entry.id   AF-A0A925SL36-F1
#
_cell.length_a   1.000
_cell.length_b   1.000
_cell.length_c   1.000
_cell.angle_alpha   90.00
_cell.angle_beta   90.00
_cell.angle_gamma   90.00
#
_symmetry.space_group_name_H-M   'P 1'
#
loop_
_entity.id
_entity.type
_entity.pdbx_description
1 polymer ?
#
loop_
_entity_poly.entity_id
_entity_poly.type
_entity_poly.pdbx_seq_one_letter_code
_entity_poly.pdbx_strand_id
1 'polypeptide(L)'
;EADPAALTRLHRRVRHFLLRRTKAQAAPDLPARTEDEIVVELEGEQRALYDAELKRARAHLLGIDTKSALDAVRFHVLASLLRLRQICCHPGLIDPAHAELPSAKLEALMERIEELAEEGHQVLVFSQFVEMLKIIRTRLEAGGIGHLILTGATENRAELVDTFQTDKTKTVFLLSLKAAGFGLNLTAASYAFLFDPWWNPAAEAQAIDRIHRIGQTKPVTAYRLIAEGTVEEKIRLLQRDKSALADAVIQEESLATVMDLDGLRRILG
;
A
#
# COMPACT_ATOMS: atom_id res chain seq x y z
N GLU A 1 -24.33 14.90 15.93
CA GLU A 1 -23.35 14.82 17.02
C GLU A 1 -23.30 13.38 17.51
N ALA A 2 -22.10 12.77 17.59
CA ALA A 2 -21.94 11.40 18.07
C ALA A 2 -21.92 11.42 19.62
N ASP A 3 -22.90 10.79 20.27
CA ASP A 3 -22.98 10.66 21.74
C ASP A 3 -21.81 9.78 22.26
N PRO A 4 -20.80 10.35 22.96
CA PRO A 4 -19.66 9.59 23.47
C PRO A 4 -20.07 8.49 24.47
N ALA A 5 -21.22 8.67 25.14
CA ALA A 5 -21.75 7.69 26.07
C ALA A 5 -22.34 6.47 25.32
N ALA A 6 -22.86 6.66 24.10
CA ALA A 6 -23.35 5.56 23.26
C ALA A 6 -22.22 4.64 22.81
N LEU A 7 -21.09 5.21 22.41
CA LEU A 7 -19.88 4.48 22.03
C LEU A 7 -19.35 3.62 23.19
N THR A 8 -19.33 4.18 24.39
CA THR A 8 -18.90 3.51 25.62
C THR A 8 -19.84 2.36 26.03
N ARG A 9 -21.16 2.55 25.86
CA ARG A 9 -22.17 1.50 26.10
C ARG A 9 -22.03 0.35 25.10
N LEU A 10 -21.75 0.67 23.82
CA LEU A 10 -21.49 -0.32 22.78
C LEU A 10 -20.23 -1.13 23.09
N HIS A 11 -19.10 -0.46 23.35
CA HIS A 11 -17.84 -1.11 23.70
C HIS A 11 -18.00 -2.09 24.88
N ARG A 12 -18.77 -1.73 25.91
CA ARG A 12 -19.01 -2.57 27.09
C ARG A 12 -19.82 -3.84 26.77
N ARG A 13 -20.80 -3.74 25.87
CA ARG A 13 -21.64 -4.86 25.45
C ARG A 13 -20.90 -5.84 24.54
N VAL A 14 -20.06 -5.33 23.63
CA VAL A 14 -19.37 -6.16 22.63
C VAL A 14 -18.05 -6.74 23.17
N ARG A 15 -17.45 -6.15 24.23
CA ARG A 15 -16.19 -6.61 24.87
C ARG A 15 -16.19 -8.09 25.26
N HIS A 16 -17.33 -8.66 25.68
CA HIS A 16 -17.42 -10.08 26.09
C HIS A 16 -17.44 -11.06 24.90
N PHE A 17 -17.65 -10.55 23.68
CA PHE A 17 -17.67 -11.33 22.44
C PHE A 17 -16.46 -11.05 21.54
N LEU A 18 -15.65 -10.04 21.85
CA LEU A 18 -14.43 -9.67 21.11
C LEU A 18 -13.18 -10.17 21.82
N LEU A 19 -12.61 -11.27 21.33
CA LEU A 19 -11.29 -11.71 21.75
C LEU A 19 -10.22 -10.92 20.97
N ARG A 20 -9.74 -9.81 21.54
CA ARG A 20 -8.62 -9.03 20.98
C ARG A 20 -7.35 -9.37 21.76
N ARG A 21 -6.43 -10.13 21.14
CA ARG A 21 -5.07 -10.33 21.63
C ARG A 21 -4.12 -9.52 20.75
N THR A 22 -3.21 -8.77 21.36
CA THR A 22 -2.13 -8.12 20.61
C THR A 22 -1.05 -9.15 20.27
N LYS A 23 -0.29 -8.97 19.17
CA LYS A 23 0.77 -9.91 18.78
C LYS A 23 1.80 -10.13 19.90
N ALA A 24 2.11 -9.09 20.66
CA ALA A 24 2.97 -9.15 21.85
C ALA A 24 2.44 -10.13 22.93
N GLN A 25 1.13 -10.33 23.02
CA GLN A 25 0.50 -11.27 23.96
C GLN A 25 0.36 -12.70 23.40
N ALA A 26 0.49 -12.88 22.07
CA ALA A 26 0.26 -14.15 21.39
C ALA A 26 1.55 -14.87 20.98
N ALA A 27 2.65 -14.16 20.77
CA ALA A 27 3.95 -14.72 20.41
C ALA A 27 5.09 -13.82 20.93
N PRO A 28 5.55 -14.01 22.18
CA PRO A 28 6.57 -13.17 22.81
C PRO A 28 7.96 -13.30 22.18
N ASP A 29 8.22 -14.37 21.42
CA ASP A 29 9.54 -14.66 20.81
C ASP A 29 9.72 -14.07 19.40
N LEU A 30 8.81 -13.20 18.95
CA LEU A 30 8.92 -12.57 17.64
C LEU A 30 10.02 -11.48 17.64
N PRO A 31 10.91 -11.45 16.64
CA PRO A 31 11.95 -10.43 16.53
C PRO A 31 11.36 -9.02 16.28
N ALA A 32 12.17 -7.99 16.45
CA ALA A 32 11.72 -6.60 16.29
C ALA A 32 11.13 -6.34 14.88
N ARG A 33 10.11 -5.48 14.82
CA ARG A 33 9.50 -4.97 13.59
C ARG A 33 9.71 -3.46 13.51
N THR A 34 10.26 -3.02 12.39
CA THR A 34 10.41 -1.59 12.06
C THR A 34 9.54 -1.24 10.87
N GLU A 35 8.92 -0.07 10.92
CA GLU A 35 8.13 0.47 9.80
C GLU A 35 8.60 1.88 9.47
N ASP A 36 9.11 2.05 8.26
CA ASP A 36 9.64 3.32 7.78
C ASP A 36 8.96 3.76 6.49
N GLU A 37 9.05 5.06 6.19
CA GLU A 37 8.52 5.65 4.97
C GLU A 37 9.69 6.13 4.10
N ILE A 38 9.68 5.70 2.84
CA ILE A 38 10.58 6.20 1.80
C ILE A 38 9.79 7.25 1.04
N VAL A 39 10.09 8.51 1.32
CA VAL A 39 9.47 9.66 0.67
C VAL A 39 10.26 9.98 -0.60
N VAL A 40 9.56 10.14 -1.71
CA VAL A 40 10.14 10.48 -3.02
C VAL A 40 9.42 11.68 -3.61
N GLU A 41 10.14 12.51 -4.35
CA GLU A 41 9.57 13.64 -5.07
C GLU A 41 9.25 13.25 -6.52
N LEU A 42 8.09 13.69 -7.04
CA LEU A 42 7.80 13.54 -8.46
C LEU A 42 8.48 14.65 -9.25
N GLU A 43 9.20 14.28 -10.31
CA GLU A 43 9.94 15.23 -11.15
C GLU A 43 9.51 15.17 -12.62
N GLY A 44 9.93 16.17 -13.40
CA GLY A 44 9.83 16.19 -14.86
C GLY A 44 8.42 15.94 -15.41
N GLU A 45 8.31 15.06 -16.41
CA GLU A 45 7.05 14.73 -17.05
C GLU A 45 6.07 13.99 -16.13
N GLN A 46 6.57 13.16 -15.21
CA GLN A 46 5.71 12.48 -14.22
C GLN A 46 4.97 13.50 -13.35
N ARG A 47 5.67 14.55 -12.90
CA ARG A 47 5.06 15.66 -12.16
C ARG A 47 4.04 16.43 -13.00
N ALA A 48 4.37 16.74 -14.26
CA ALA A 48 3.47 17.46 -15.15
C ALA A 48 2.16 16.69 -15.41
N LEU A 49 2.25 15.38 -15.63
CA LEU A 49 1.08 14.50 -15.77
C LEU A 49 0.23 14.47 -14.50
N TYR A 50 0.89 14.39 -13.34
CA TYR A 50 0.22 14.41 -12.04
C TYR A 50 -0.57 15.71 -11.83
N ASP A 51 0.06 16.86 -12.06
CA ASP A 51 -0.58 18.17 -11.90
C ASP A 51 -1.76 18.38 -12.86
N ALA A 52 -1.62 17.92 -14.10
CA ALA A 52 -2.69 17.98 -15.08
C ALA A 52 -3.89 17.14 -14.64
N GLU A 53 -3.67 15.93 -14.13
CA GLU A 53 -4.74 15.08 -13.60
C GLU A 53 -5.33 15.67 -12.31
N LEU A 54 -4.52 16.25 -11.44
CA LEU A 54 -5.00 16.87 -10.18
C LEU A 54 -5.91 18.06 -10.49
N LYS A 55 -5.55 18.88 -11.49
CA LYS A 55 -6.38 19.97 -11.99
C LYS A 55 -7.72 19.46 -12.53
N ARG A 56 -7.73 18.36 -13.29
CA ARG A 56 -8.95 17.71 -13.77
C ARG A 56 -9.82 17.22 -12.61
N ALA A 57 -9.22 16.54 -11.64
CA ALA A 57 -9.90 16.04 -10.46
C ALA A 57 -10.58 17.17 -9.66
N ARG A 58 -9.85 18.28 -9.44
CA ARG A 58 -10.36 19.49 -8.79
C ARG A 58 -11.54 20.09 -9.55
N ALA A 59 -11.46 20.16 -10.88
CA ALA A 59 -12.52 20.71 -11.72
C ALA A 59 -13.85 19.96 -11.57
N HIS A 60 -13.82 18.64 -11.36
CA HIS A 60 -15.03 17.84 -11.09
C HIS A 60 -15.71 18.19 -9.75
N LEU A 61 -15.00 18.78 -8.80
CA LEU A 61 -15.54 19.17 -7.48
C LEU A 61 -15.93 20.64 -7.40
N LEU A 62 -15.63 21.45 -8.41
CA LEU A 62 -16.00 22.88 -8.42
C LEU A 62 -17.52 23.04 -8.41
N GLY A 63 -18.03 23.80 -7.44
CA GLY A 63 -19.46 24.07 -7.29
C GLY A 63 -20.28 22.89 -6.74
N ILE A 64 -19.63 21.81 -6.27
CA ILE A 64 -20.31 20.68 -5.65
C ILE A 64 -20.42 20.93 -4.14
N ASP A 65 -21.63 21.22 -3.67
CA ASP A 65 -21.90 21.53 -2.25
C ASP A 65 -22.90 20.57 -1.59
N THR A 66 -23.47 19.62 -2.33
CA THR A 66 -24.44 18.65 -1.82
C THR A 66 -24.01 17.22 -2.12
N LYS A 67 -24.48 16.28 -1.28
CA LYS A 67 -24.24 14.84 -1.50
C LYS A 67 -24.80 14.34 -2.84
N SER A 68 -25.98 14.82 -3.24
CA SER A 68 -26.59 14.44 -4.52
C SER A 68 -25.80 14.94 -5.72
N ALA A 69 -25.26 16.17 -5.65
CA ALA A 69 -24.37 16.69 -6.69
C ALA A 69 -23.05 15.90 -6.75
N LEU A 70 -22.51 15.50 -5.58
CA LEU A 70 -21.33 14.62 -5.53
C LEU A 70 -21.62 13.26 -6.15
N ASP A 71 -22.78 12.64 -5.87
CA ASP A 71 -23.17 11.34 -6.43
C ASP A 71 -23.16 11.37 -7.96
N ALA A 72 -23.56 12.48 -8.58
CA ALA A 72 -23.57 12.66 -10.04
C ALA A 72 -22.15 12.70 -10.67
N VAL A 73 -21.15 13.22 -9.95
CA VAL A 73 -19.75 13.33 -10.43
C VAL A 73 -18.82 12.28 -9.82
N ARG A 74 -19.29 11.48 -8.86
CA ARG A 74 -18.46 10.56 -8.05
C ARG A 74 -17.63 9.64 -8.93
N PHE A 75 -18.20 9.11 -10.00
CA PHE A 75 -17.47 8.24 -10.92
C PHE A 75 -16.25 8.93 -11.53
N HIS A 76 -16.39 10.17 -12.00
CA HIS A 76 -15.28 10.95 -12.57
C HIS A 76 -14.21 11.28 -11.54
N VAL A 77 -14.60 11.61 -10.31
CA VAL A 77 -13.67 11.88 -9.21
C VAL A 77 -12.89 10.62 -8.83
N LEU A 78 -13.56 9.47 -8.69
CA LEU A 78 -12.91 8.20 -8.39
C LEU A 78 -11.96 7.75 -9.51
N ALA A 79 -12.35 7.94 -10.78
CA ALA A 79 -11.48 7.68 -11.91
C ALA A 79 -10.23 8.57 -11.89
N SER A 80 -10.38 9.85 -11.52
CA SER A 80 -9.25 10.77 -11.42
C SER A 80 -8.32 10.41 -10.25
N LEU A 81 -8.89 10.03 -9.10
CA LEU A 81 -8.10 9.53 -7.96
C LEU A 81 -7.34 8.25 -8.28
N LEU A 82 -7.95 7.33 -9.03
CA LEU A 82 -7.27 6.13 -9.50
C LEU A 82 -6.07 6.49 -10.39
N ARG A 83 -6.26 7.39 -11.36
CA ARG A 83 -5.19 7.86 -12.26
C ARG A 83 -4.08 8.57 -11.50
N LEU A 84 -4.41 9.44 -10.55
CA LEU A 84 -3.42 10.10 -9.69
C LEU A 84 -2.52 9.08 -8.99
N ARG A 85 -3.11 8.02 -8.43
CA ARG A 85 -2.36 6.94 -7.78
C ARG A 85 -1.51 6.14 -8.78
N GLN A 86 -2.05 5.87 -9.97
CA GLN A 86 -1.29 5.22 -11.03
C GLN A 86 -0.10 6.07 -11.47
N ILE A 87 -0.25 7.38 -11.63
CA ILE A 87 0.84 8.31 -11.98
C ILE A 87 1.92 8.32 -10.89
N CYS A 88 1.54 8.33 -9.60
CA CYS A 88 2.51 8.21 -8.50
C CYS A 88 3.34 6.92 -8.60
N CYS A 89 2.72 5.82 -9.06
CA CYS A 89 3.40 4.53 -9.22
C CYS A 89 4.30 4.50 -10.47
N HIS A 90 3.73 4.78 -11.64
CA HIS A 90 4.42 4.84 -12.92
C HIS A 90 3.51 5.42 -14.02
N PRO A 91 3.94 6.43 -14.81
CA PRO A 91 3.14 7.00 -15.91
C PRO A 91 2.63 5.97 -16.93
N GLY A 92 3.45 4.97 -17.27
CA GLY A 92 3.04 3.83 -18.11
C GLY A 92 1.77 3.07 -17.67
N LEU A 93 1.31 3.22 -16.42
CA LEU A 93 0.05 2.60 -15.96
C LEU A 93 -1.20 3.33 -16.47
N ILE A 94 -1.09 4.60 -16.84
CA ILE A 94 -2.22 5.37 -17.40
C ILE A 94 -2.21 5.38 -18.92
N ASP A 95 -1.03 5.38 -19.54
CA ASP A 95 -0.85 5.37 -20.98
C ASP A 95 0.44 4.62 -21.33
N PRO A 96 0.38 3.54 -22.13
CA PRO A 96 1.57 2.82 -22.59
C PRO A 96 2.60 3.71 -23.32
N ALA A 97 2.19 4.83 -23.92
CA ALA A 97 3.12 5.79 -24.53
C ALA A 97 4.08 6.42 -23.50
N HIS A 98 3.75 6.34 -22.21
CA HIS A 98 4.57 6.81 -21.10
C HIS A 98 5.35 5.68 -20.41
N ALA A 99 5.46 4.49 -21.02
CA ALA A 99 6.17 3.36 -20.44
C ALA A 99 7.67 3.62 -20.23
N GLU A 100 8.28 4.45 -21.08
CA GLU A 100 9.70 4.81 -20.98
C GLU A 100 9.97 6.03 -20.08
N LEU A 101 8.92 6.66 -19.53
CA LEU A 101 9.11 7.77 -18.60
C LEU A 101 9.60 7.25 -17.25
N PRO A 102 10.52 7.98 -16.58
CA PRO A 102 11.00 7.60 -15.27
C PRO A 102 9.86 7.63 -14.24
N SER A 103 9.99 6.80 -13.21
CA SER A 103 9.14 6.85 -12.02
C SER A 103 9.99 6.96 -10.77
N ALA A 104 9.80 8.05 -10.02
CA ALA A 104 10.55 8.31 -8.79
C ALA A 104 10.49 7.15 -7.78
N LYS A 105 9.31 6.53 -7.62
CA LYS A 105 9.14 5.36 -6.75
C LYS A 105 9.84 4.12 -7.28
N LEU A 106 9.81 3.90 -8.60
CA LEU A 106 10.47 2.74 -9.19
C LEU A 106 11.99 2.84 -9.00
N GLU A 107 12.56 4.01 -9.27
CA GLU A 107 14.00 4.25 -9.08
C GLU A 107 14.42 4.03 -7.62
N ALA A 108 13.71 4.65 -6.67
CA ALA A 108 13.99 4.48 -5.24
C ALA A 108 13.82 3.03 -4.76
N LEU A 109 12.83 2.29 -5.30
CA LEU A 109 12.67 0.87 -5.00
C LEU A 109 13.88 0.07 -5.51
N MET A 110 14.31 0.31 -6.73
CA MET A 110 15.40 -0.44 -7.36
C MET A 110 16.72 -0.21 -6.65
N GLU A 111 17.06 1.02 -6.30
CA GLU A 111 18.25 1.36 -5.52
C GLU A 111 18.30 0.54 -4.22
N ARG A 112 17.18 0.50 -3.47
CA ARG A 112 17.09 -0.30 -2.23
C ARG A 112 17.14 -1.80 -2.46
N ILE A 113 16.53 -2.30 -3.53
CA ILE A 113 16.57 -3.73 -3.85
C ILE A 113 18.00 -4.14 -4.21
N GLU A 114 18.73 -3.31 -4.96
CA GLU A 114 20.11 -3.56 -5.36
C GLU A 114 21.03 -3.62 -4.12
N GLU A 115 20.96 -2.62 -3.22
CA GLU A 115 21.67 -2.64 -1.93
C GLU A 115 21.40 -3.92 -1.13
N LEU A 116 20.12 -4.27 -0.96
CA LEU A 116 19.71 -5.46 -0.21
C LEU A 116 20.11 -6.77 -0.89
N ALA A 117 20.13 -6.80 -2.22
CA ALA A 117 20.56 -7.96 -3.00
C ALA A 117 22.06 -8.22 -2.81
N GLU A 118 22.89 -7.17 -2.81
CA GLU A 118 24.33 -7.27 -2.54
C GLU A 118 24.63 -7.79 -1.13
N GLU A 119 23.80 -7.41 -0.15
CA GLU A 119 23.86 -7.91 1.22
C GLU A 119 23.31 -9.35 1.38
N GLY A 120 22.76 -9.94 0.31
CA GLY A 120 22.17 -11.29 0.32
C GLY A 120 20.81 -11.38 1.01
N HIS A 121 20.09 -10.27 1.10
CA HIS A 121 18.75 -10.21 1.68
C HIS A 121 17.66 -10.56 0.67
N GLN A 122 16.64 -11.29 1.13
CA GLN A 122 15.44 -11.54 0.35
C GLN A 122 14.34 -10.53 0.72
N VAL A 123 13.61 -10.09 -0.30
CA VAL A 123 12.73 -8.93 -0.25
C VAL A 123 11.35 -9.29 -0.79
N LEU A 124 10.29 -8.82 -0.13
CA LEU A 124 8.95 -8.82 -0.68
C LEU A 124 8.57 -7.44 -1.21
N VAL A 125 7.92 -7.38 -2.37
CA VAL A 125 7.38 -6.13 -2.92
C VAL A 125 5.89 -6.32 -3.17
N PHE A 126 5.08 -5.45 -2.58
CA PHE A 126 3.64 -5.46 -2.67
C PHE A 126 3.13 -4.30 -3.51
N SER A 127 2.20 -4.60 -4.40
CA SER A 127 1.45 -3.59 -5.16
C SER A 127 0.00 -4.00 -5.34
N GLN A 128 -0.91 -3.03 -5.38
CA GLN A 128 -2.31 -3.27 -5.75
C GLN A 128 -2.49 -3.37 -7.28
N PHE A 129 -1.54 -2.84 -8.06
CA PHE A 129 -1.57 -2.79 -9.51
C PHE A 129 -0.73 -3.94 -10.09
N VAL A 130 -1.39 -4.94 -10.67
CA VAL A 130 -0.69 -6.08 -11.29
C VAL A 130 0.23 -5.63 -12.43
N GLU A 131 -0.17 -4.63 -13.21
CA GLU A 131 0.70 -4.06 -14.25
C GLU A 131 1.96 -3.41 -13.66
N MET A 132 1.88 -2.81 -12.46
CA MET A 132 3.07 -2.25 -11.80
C MET A 132 4.06 -3.36 -11.42
N LEU A 133 3.57 -4.52 -10.96
CA LEU A 133 4.43 -5.67 -10.71
C LEU A 133 5.15 -6.15 -11.98
N LYS A 134 4.51 -6.05 -13.16
CA LYS A 134 5.15 -6.38 -14.44
C LYS A 134 6.22 -5.36 -14.85
N ILE A 135 5.98 -4.07 -14.57
CA ILE A 135 6.99 -3.01 -14.78
C ILE A 135 8.20 -3.26 -13.88
N ILE A 136 7.98 -3.49 -12.59
CA ILE A 136 9.06 -3.82 -11.63
C ILE A 136 9.81 -5.07 -12.09
N ARG A 137 9.09 -6.12 -12.51
CA ARG A 137 9.69 -7.35 -13.05
C ARG A 137 10.65 -7.06 -14.19
N THR A 138 10.24 -6.25 -15.16
CA THR A 138 11.07 -5.89 -16.32
C THR A 138 12.36 -5.20 -15.87
N ARG A 139 12.28 -4.33 -14.85
CA ARG A 139 13.45 -3.65 -14.28
C ARG A 139 14.37 -4.60 -13.52
N LEU A 140 13.82 -5.57 -12.77
CA LEU A 140 14.58 -6.63 -12.11
C LEU A 140 15.30 -7.54 -13.13
N GLU A 141 14.62 -7.89 -14.23
CA GLU A 141 15.21 -8.67 -15.33
C GLU A 141 16.40 -7.95 -15.96
N ALA A 142 16.27 -6.65 -16.23
CA ALA A 142 17.35 -5.82 -16.77
C ALA A 142 18.57 -5.74 -15.82
N GLY A 143 18.33 -5.74 -14.50
CA GLY A 143 19.38 -5.78 -13.48
C GLY A 143 19.92 -7.19 -13.17
N GLY A 144 19.40 -8.24 -13.81
CA GLY A 144 19.80 -9.63 -13.54
C GLY A 144 19.39 -10.15 -12.15
N ILE A 145 18.39 -9.52 -11.51
CA ILE A 145 17.95 -9.86 -10.15
C ILE A 145 16.91 -10.97 -10.22
N GLY A 146 17.23 -12.11 -9.59
CA GLY A 146 16.34 -13.25 -9.54
C GLY A 146 15.08 -12.94 -8.74
N HIS A 147 13.92 -13.25 -9.31
CA HIS A 147 12.64 -12.87 -8.74
C HIS A 147 11.54 -13.91 -9.01
N LEU A 148 10.44 -13.78 -8.27
CA LEU A 148 9.20 -14.53 -8.45
C LEU A 148 8.02 -13.55 -8.44
N ILE A 149 6.90 -13.93 -9.07
CA ILE A 149 5.69 -13.13 -9.07
C ILE A 149 4.47 -13.99 -8.73
N LEU A 150 3.64 -13.51 -7.81
CA LEU A 150 2.39 -14.14 -7.42
C LEU A 150 1.27 -13.11 -7.47
N THR A 151 0.30 -13.40 -8.32
CA THR A 151 -0.91 -12.59 -8.54
C THR A 151 -2.16 -13.40 -8.21
N GLY A 152 -3.34 -12.78 -8.32
CA GLY A 152 -4.60 -13.49 -8.11
C GLY A 152 -4.83 -14.64 -9.10
N ALA A 153 -4.28 -14.52 -10.31
CA ALA A 153 -4.39 -15.52 -11.38
C ALA A 153 -3.39 -16.69 -11.24
N THR A 154 -2.47 -16.62 -10.27
CA THR A 154 -1.47 -17.67 -10.08
C THR A 154 -2.11 -18.91 -9.44
N GLU A 155 -1.99 -20.06 -10.11
CA GLU A 155 -2.50 -21.36 -9.63
C GLU A 155 -1.48 -22.07 -8.71
N ASN A 156 -0.21 -22.16 -9.10
CA ASN A 156 0.85 -22.88 -8.38
C ASN A 156 1.47 -22.06 -7.23
N ARG A 157 0.63 -21.54 -6.32
CA ARG A 157 1.07 -20.63 -5.26
C ARG A 157 2.02 -21.28 -4.25
N ALA A 158 1.74 -22.52 -3.86
CA ALA A 158 2.54 -23.24 -2.86
C ALA A 158 3.96 -23.50 -3.35
N GLU A 159 4.12 -23.87 -4.62
CA GLU A 159 5.41 -24.11 -5.27
C GLU A 159 6.27 -22.83 -5.31
N LEU A 160 5.67 -21.69 -5.66
CA LEU A 160 6.38 -20.41 -5.67
C LEU A 160 6.83 -19.98 -4.27
N VAL A 161 6.00 -20.21 -3.26
CA VAL A 161 6.34 -19.91 -1.87
C VAL A 161 7.47 -20.82 -1.40
N ASP A 162 7.42 -22.11 -1.70
CA ASP A 162 8.48 -23.06 -1.36
C ASP A 162 9.79 -22.70 -2.05
N THR A 163 9.73 -22.37 -3.34
CA THR A 163 10.88 -21.88 -4.12
C THR A 163 11.48 -20.64 -3.49
N PHE A 164 10.67 -19.63 -3.13
CA PHE A 164 11.19 -18.42 -2.49
C PHE A 164 11.87 -18.70 -1.14
N GLN A 165 11.35 -19.67 -0.37
CA GLN A 165 11.91 -19.99 0.94
C GLN A 165 13.23 -20.77 0.86
N THR A 166 13.38 -21.62 -0.16
CA THR A 166 14.51 -22.53 -0.33
C THR A 166 15.61 -22.00 -1.26
N ASP A 167 15.25 -21.33 -2.34
CA ASP A 167 16.17 -20.83 -3.37
C ASP A 167 16.58 -19.38 -3.10
N LYS A 168 17.82 -19.21 -2.62
CA LYS A 168 18.40 -17.88 -2.34
C LYS A 168 18.71 -17.06 -3.58
N THR A 169 18.69 -17.65 -4.78
CA THR A 169 18.80 -16.89 -6.03
C THR A 169 17.54 -16.08 -6.33
N LYS A 170 16.41 -16.39 -5.67
CA LYS A 170 15.16 -15.62 -5.77
C LYS A 170 15.17 -14.52 -4.70
N THR A 171 15.90 -13.45 -5.00
CA THR A 171 16.05 -12.28 -4.14
C THR A 171 14.72 -11.56 -3.91
N VAL A 172 13.90 -11.38 -4.95
CA VAL A 172 12.67 -10.57 -4.87
C VAL A 172 11.41 -11.41 -5.10
N PHE A 173 10.40 -11.24 -4.26
CA PHE A 173 9.07 -11.81 -4.48
C PHE A 173 8.02 -10.69 -4.65
N LEU A 174 7.54 -10.56 -5.89
CA LEU A 174 6.49 -9.62 -6.29
C LEU A 174 5.11 -10.19 -5.97
N LEU A 175 4.35 -9.49 -5.14
CA LEU A 175 3.08 -9.96 -4.60
C LEU A 175 1.98 -8.94 -4.88
N SER A 176 0.87 -9.37 -5.48
CA SER A 176 -0.30 -8.49 -5.51
C SER A 176 -0.96 -8.46 -4.13
N LEU A 177 -1.36 -7.28 -3.67
CA LEU A 177 -2.01 -7.10 -2.36
C LEU A 177 -3.27 -7.99 -2.22
N LYS A 178 -4.01 -8.19 -3.30
CA LYS A 178 -5.17 -9.10 -3.33
C LYS A 178 -4.79 -10.57 -3.15
N ALA A 179 -3.63 -10.98 -3.66
CA ALA A 179 -3.14 -12.35 -3.53
C ALA A 179 -2.39 -12.61 -2.21
N ALA A 180 -2.01 -11.56 -1.48
CA ALA A 180 -1.44 -11.66 -0.14
C ALA A 180 -2.46 -12.08 0.94
N GLY A 181 -3.77 -12.06 0.64
CA GLY A 181 -4.84 -12.42 1.58
C GLY A 181 -4.94 -13.92 1.96
N PHE A 182 -4.21 -14.80 1.27
CA PHE A 182 -4.45 -16.26 1.27
C PHE A 182 -3.65 -17.10 2.29
N GLY A 183 -3.00 -16.50 3.30
CA GLY A 183 -2.39 -17.32 4.36
C GLY A 183 -0.92 -17.70 4.19
N LEU A 184 -0.19 -17.10 3.23
CA LEU A 184 1.19 -17.44 2.90
C LEU A 184 2.14 -17.28 4.10
N ASN A 185 3.15 -18.14 4.20
CA ASN A 185 4.25 -18.05 5.18
C ASN A 185 5.54 -17.68 4.44
N LEU A 186 6.07 -16.48 4.67
CA LEU A 186 7.17 -15.90 3.90
C LEU A 186 8.30 -15.47 4.83
N THR A 187 8.72 -16.35 5.74
CA THR A 187 9.74 -16.06 6.77
C THR A 187 11.15 -15.90 6.20
N ALA A 188 11.38 -16.29 4.95
CA ALA A 188 12.66 -16.12 4.28
C ALA A 188 13.02 -14.64 4.00
N ALA A 189 12.02 -13.77 3.88
CA ALA A 189 12.24 -12.33 3.71
C ALA A 189 12.37 -11.61 5.06
N SER A 190 13.27 -10.65 5.11
CA SER A 190 13.43 -9.71 6.24
C SER A 190 12.98 -8.30 5.89
N TYR A 191 12.75 -8.03 4.60
CA TYR A 191 12.36 -6.72 4.10
C TYR A 191 11.07 -6.79 3.28
N ALA A 192 10.22 -5.79 3.46
CA ALA A 192 8.95 -5.67 2.77
C ALA A 192 8.79 -4.25 2.22
N PHE A 193 8.50 -4.11 0.94
CA PHE A 193 8.18 -2.83 0.32
C PHE A 193 6.68 -2.79 -0.02
N LEU A 194 5.97 -1.83 0.54
CA LEU A 194 4.62 -1.44 0.13
C LEU A 194 4.78 -0.33 -0.91
N PHE A 195 4.71 -0.71 -2.19
CA PHE A 195 5.01 0.19 -3.30
C PHE A 195 3.96 1.29 -3.45
N ASP A 196 2.70 0.92 -3.30
CA ASP A 196 1.57 1.84 -3.37
C ASP A 196 0.73 1.71 -2.09
N PRO A 197 0.71 2.75 -1.24
CA PRO A 197 -0.04 2.73 0.01
C PRO A 197 -1.52 2.48 -0.25
N TRP A 198 -2.09 1.57 0.53
CA TRP A 198 -3.51 1.25 0.48
C TRP A 198 -4.27 2.10 1.51
N TRP A 199 -5.45 2.54 1.09
CA TRP A 199 -6.39 3.32 1.90
C TRP A 199 -6.87 2.58 3.16
N ASN A 200 -6.67 1.25 3.24
CA ASN A 200 -6.98 0.42 4.39
C ASN A 200 -5.70 -0.01 5.14
N PRO A 201 -5.33 0.65 6.26
CA PRO A 201 -4.17 0.30 7.06
C PRO A 201 -4.18 -1.15 7.58
N ALA A 202 -5.35 -1.73 7.82
CA ALA A 202 -5.46 -3.09 8.33
C ALA A 202 -4.97 -4.11 7.30
N ALA A 203 -5.18 -3.82 6.01
CA ALA A 203 -4.77 -4.73 4.96
C ALA A 203 -3.26 -4.67 4.68
N GLU A 204 -2.64 -3.49 4.84
CA GLU A 204 -1.17 -3.37 4.86
C GLU A 204 -0.57 -4.09 6.07
N ALA A 205 -1.13 -3.86 7.27
CA ALA A 205 -0.71 -4.54 8.48
C ALA A 205 -0.84 -6.06 8.32
N GLN A 206 -1.93 -6.54 7.71
CA GLN A 206 -2.13 -7.95 7.41
C GLN A 206 -1.08 -8.51 6.45
N ALA A 207 -0.60 -7.73 5.47
CA ALA A 207 0.45 -8.12 4.54
C ALA A 207 1.82 -8.22 5.24
N ILE A 208 2.19 -7.19 6.01
CA ILE A 208 3.43 -7.19 6.82
C ILE A 208 3.41 -8.35 7.84
N ASP A 209 2.25 -8.60 8.43
CA ASP A 209 2.04 -9.67 9.40
C ASP A 209 2.29 -11.08 8.85
N ARG A 210 2.36 -11.27 7.52
CA ARG A 210 2.71 -12.57 6.90
C ARG A 210 4.20 -12.87 6.92
N ILE A 211 5.01 -11.83 7.05
CA ILE A 211 6.48 -11.87 7.12
C ILE A 211 6.91 -11.97 8.59
N HIS A 212 6.19 -11.23 9.43
CA HIS A 212 6.33 -11.22 10.88
C HIS A 212 5.44 -12.29 11.53
N ARG A 213 5.75 -13.56 11.25
CA ARG A 213 5.00 -14.74 11.69
C ARG A 213 5.87 -15.70 12.49
N ILE A 214 5.24 -16.60 13.25
CA ILE A 214 5.92 -17.68 14.00
C ILE A 214 6.84 -18.45 13.05
N GLY A 215 8.12 -18.57 13.41
CA GLY A 215 9.18 -19.12 12.57
C GLY A 215 10.10 -18.07 11.94
N GLN A 216 9.78 -16.78 12.05
CA GLN A 216 10.68 -15.69 11.71
C GLN A 216 11.78 -15.57 12.78
N THR A 217 13.04 -15.62 12.34
CA THR A 217 14.22 -15.54 13.23
C THR A 217 14.98 -14.22 13.07
N LYS A 218 14.66 -13.42 12.05
CA LYS A 218 15.31 -12.14 11.76
C LYS A 218 14.38 -10.96 12.01
N PRO A 219 14.91 -9.78 12.42
CA PRO A 219 14.13 -8.55 12.42
C PRO A 219 13.47 -8.30 11.06
N VAL A 220 12.26 -7.75 11.07
CA VAL A 220 11.51 -7.45 9.86
C VAL A 220 11.38 -5.94 9.71
N THR A 221 11.81 -5.42 8.56
CA THR A 221 11.67 -4.01 8.21
C THR A 221 10.67 -3.87 7.07
N ALA A 222 9.65 -3.04 7.27
CA ALA A 222 8.68 -2.71 6.23
C ALA A 222 8.82 -1.25 5.81
N TYR A 223 9.04 -1.02 4.52
CA TYR A 223 9.11 0.28 3.91
C TYR A 223 7.82 0.60 3.16
N ARG A 224 7.29 1.81 3.33
CA ARG A 224 6.22 2.35 2.50
C ARG A 224 6.77 3.42 1.58
N LEU A 225 6.60 3.25 0.27
CA LEU A 225 6.95 4.31 -0.67
C LEU A 225 5.81 5.33 -0.73
N ILE A 226 6.13 6.61 -0.58
CA ILE A 226 5.15 7.70 -0.61
C ILE A 226 5.69 8.80 -1.53
N ALA A 227 4.89 9.21 -2.51
CA ALA A 227 5.20 10.39 -3.31
C ALA A 227 4.79 11.68 -2.58
N GLU A 228 5.74 12.56 -2.29
CA GLU A 228 5.53 13.84 -1.61
C GLU A 228 4.69 14.81 -2.46
N GLY A 229 3.85 15.61 -1.80
CA GLY A 229 3.02 16.60 -2.47
C GLY A 229 1.89 15.97 -3.30
N THR A 230 1.57 14.69 -3.06
CA THR A 230 0.56 13.95 -3.81
C THR A 230 -0.63 13.51 -2.95
N VAL A 231 -1.60 12.86 -3.60
CA VAL A 231 -2.75 12.22 -2.94
C VAL A 231 -2.31 11.12 -1.99
N GLU A 232 -1.16 10.47 -2.20
CA GLU A 232 -0.68 9.42 -1.31
C GLU A 232 -0.29 9.98 0.06
N GLU A 233 0.50 11.05 0.07
CA GLU A 233 0.88 11.76 1.30
C GLU A 233 -0.36 12.29 2.04
N LYS A 234 -1.28 12.94 1.34
CA LYS A 234 -2.50 13.47 1.97
C LYS A 234 -3.38 12.39 2.57
N ILE A 235 -3.53 11.26 1.88
CA ILE A 235 -4.26 10.11 2.42
C ILE A 235 -3.53 9.54 3.64
N ARG A 236 -2.20 9.51 3.64
CA ARG A 236 -1.41 9.07 4.79
C ARG A 236 -1.61 9.99 6.00
N LEU A 237 -1.58 11.30 5.80
CA LEU A 237 -1.85 12.28 6.85
C LEU A 237 -3.25 12.08 7.43
N LEU A 238 -4.28 11.93 6.58
CA LEU A 238 -5.64 11.65 7.04
C LEU A 238 -5.75 10.34 7.83
N GLN A 239 -5.02 9.30 7.43
CA GLN A 239 -4.97 8.04 8.18
C GLN A 239 -4.30 8.21 9.55
N ARG A 240 -3.22 8.99 9.64
CA ARG A 240 -2.53 9.28 10.91
C ARG A 240 -3.41 10.08 11.87
N ASP A 241 -4.03 11.15 11.38
CA ASP A 241 -4.96 11.98 12.15
C ASP A 241 -6.11 11.14 12.70
N LYS A 242 -6.63 10.22 11.88
CA LYS A 242 -7.67 9.29 12.32
C LYS A 242 -7.17 8.21 13.25
N SER A 243 -5.98 7.64 13.07
CA SER A 243 -5.46 6.64 14.01
C SER A 243 -5.31 7.21 15.41
N ALA A 244 -4.96 8.50 15.54
CA ALA A 244 -4.93 9.19 16.82
C ALA A 244 -6.33 9.34 17.46
N LEU A 245 -7.39 9.38 16.64
CA LEU A 245 -8.78 9.46 17.07
C LEU A 245 -9.47 8.08 17.21
N ALA A 246 -9.02 7.06 16.46
CA ALA A 246 -9.66 5.77 16.23
C ALA A 246 -9.16 4.62 17.10
N ASP A 247 -8.32 4.89 18.11
CA ASP A 247 -8.24 3.99 19.28
C ASP A 247 -9.63 3.82 19.96
N ALA A 248 -10.60 4.66 19.60
CA ALA A 248 -12.03 4.44 19.74
C ALA A 248 -12.70 4.18 18.35
N VAL A 249 -13.03 2.90 18.09
CA VAL A 249 -14.07 2.42 17.14
C VAL A 249 -13.75 2.27 15.63
N ILE A 250 -13.71 0.98 15.24
CA ILE A 250 -14.06 0.28 13.98
C ILE A 250 -13.33 0.62 12.66
N GLN A 251 -12.90 -0.47 11.98
CA GLN A 251 -11.91 -0.57 10.91
C GLN A 251 -12.46 -0.46 9.47
N GLU A 252 -13.78 -0.29 9.27
CA GLU A 252 -14.42 -0.16 7.94
C GLU A 252 -14.71 1.30 7.54
N GLU A 253 -14.58 2.28 8.45
CA GLU A 253 -14.90 3.69 8.20
C GLU A 253 -13.84 4.44 7.38
N SER A 254 -12.62 3.93 7.20
CA SER A 254 -11.54 4.72 6.57
C SER A 254 -11.83 5.06 5.10
N LEU A 255 -12.35 4.10 4.33
CA LEU A 255 -12.69 4.26 2.92
C LEU A 255 -13.91 5.18 2.72
N ALA A 256 -14.94 4.99 3.53
CA ALA A 256 -16.17 5.77 3.43
C ALA A 256 -15.91 7.26 3.71
N THR A 257 -15.05 7.59 4.67
CA THR A 257 -14.71 8.98 4.99
C THR A 257 -13.72 9.59 4.00
N VAL A 258 -12.76 8.82 3.47
CA VAL A 258 -11.90 9.29 2.37
C VAL A 258 -12.75 9.69 1.15
N MET A 259 -13.89 9.01 0.95
CA MET A 259 -14.77 9.18 -0.19
C MET A 259 -15.96 10.12 0.04
N ASP A 260 -16.06 10.78 1.21
CA ASP A 260 -17.03 11.86 1.41
C ASP A 260 -16.53 13.19 0.81
N LEU A 261 -17.42 14.18 0.72
CA LEU A 261 -17.10 15.45 0.05
C LEU A 261 -15.92 16.17 0.72
N ASP A 262 -15.85 16.14 2.05
CA ASP A 262 -14.81 16.84 2.81
C ASP A 262 -13.48 16.10 2.72
N GLY A 263 -13.48 14.77 2.77
CA GLY A 263 -12.31 13.92 2.53
C GLY A 263 -11.75 14.13 1.13
N LEU A 264 -12.61 14.14 0.11
CA LEU A 264 -12.21 14.41 -1.27
C LEU A 264 -11.64 15.83 -1.43
N ARG A 265 -12.24 16.84 -0.78
CA ARG A 265 -11.72 18.21 -0.77
C ARG A 265 -10.37 18.32 -0.05
N ARG A 266 -10.13 17.55 1.01
CA ARG A 266 -8.82 17.52 1.69
C ARG A 266 -7.73 16.85 0.85
N ILE A 267 -8.07 15.76 0.17
CA ILE A 267 -7.11 14.99 -0.66
C ILE A 267 -6.79 15.72 -1.96
N LEU A 268 -7.81 16.31 -2.59
CA LEU A 268 -7.65 17.02 -3.86
C LEU A 268 -7.38 18.51 -3.67
N GLY A 269 -7.52 19.06 -2.47
CA GLY A 269 -7.32 20.48 -2.13
C GLY A 269 -5.91 20.99 -2.37
#